data_AF-A0A0J7XXW6-F1
#
_entry.id   AF-A0A0J7XXW6-F1
#
_cell.length_a   1.000
_cell.length_b   1.000
_cell.length_c   1.000
_cell.angle_alpha   90.00
_cell.angle_beta   90.00
_cell.angle_gamma   90.00
#
_symmetry.space_group_name_H-M   'P 1'
#
loop_
_entity.id
_entity.type
_entity.pdbx_description
1 polymer ?
#
loop_
_entity_poly.entity_id
_entity_poly.type
_entity_poly.pdbx_seq_one_letter_code
_entity_poly.pdbx_strand_id
1 'polypeptide(L)'
;MIEIATTHFADKGFAGARVDEIAAATATSKRMIYYHFGSKEGLYLAVLRQAYNGIRSAELDAGLDELPPLAALERLTALTFDYHFRHPELVRLVMDENMAQGRNVGAVAEAKNDLVLPKTKALIDRGVAEGQFREGLDPVDLHMTISALAFYFVSNRYTFGTIFGVDTASDQAAARRRDQVVETVLRYCRADAAPVRTAS
;
A
#
# COMPACT_ATOMS: atom_id res chain seq x y z
N MET A 1 6.41 21.14 -4.13
CA MET A 1 7.38 21.07 -3.01
C MET A 1 7.38 19.69 -2.34
N ILE A 2 6.23 19.21 -1.84
CA ILE A 2 6.15 17.89 -1.19
C ILE A 2 6.63 16.76 -2.10
N GLU A 3 6.19 16.69 -3.36
CA GLU A 3 6.63 15.64 -4.31
C GLU A 3 8.17 15.52 -4.46
N ILE A 4 8.85 16.68 -4.53
CA ILE A 4 10.31 16.71 -4.59
C ILE A 4 10.89 16.26 -3.25
N ALA A 5 10.37 16.74 -2.13
CA ALA A 5 10.79 16.27 -0.81
C ALA A 5 10.58 14.75 -0.65
N THR A 6 9.46 14.21 -1.13
CA THR A 6 9.14 12.78 -1.16
C THR A 6 10.23 12.00 -1.88
N THR A 7 10.65 12.46 -3.07
CA THR A 7 11.74 11.82 -3.82
C THR A 7 13.04 11.82 -3.03
N HIS A 8 13.42 12.97 -2.45
CA HIS A 8 14.65 13.09 -1.66
C HIS A 8 14.64 12.20 -0.40
N PHE A 9 13.51 12.12 0.31
CA PHE A 9 13.39 11.25 1.49
C PHE A 9 13.34 9.78 1.09
N ALA A 10 12.60 9.39 0.05
CA ALA A 10 12.56 8.01 -0.41
C ALA A 10 13.93 7.50 -0.86
N ASP A 11 14.75 8.36 -1.49
CA ASP A 11 16.06 7.93 -2.00
C ASP A 11 17.18 7.95 -0.94
N LYS A 12 17.12 8.87 0.04
CA LYS A 12 18.21 9.10 1.01
C LYS A 12 17.84 8.78 2.45
N GLY A 13 16.58 8.42 2.70
CA GLY A 13 15.99 8.31 4.01
C GLY A 13 15.91 9.63 4.77
N PHE A 14 15.22 9.59 5.92
CA PHE A 14 15.09 10.76 6.79
C PHE A 14 16.45 11.34 7.20
N ALA A 15 17.40 10.49 7.62
CA ALA A 15 18.71 10.94 8.08
C ALA A 15 19.54 11.58 6.94
N GLY A 16 19.55 10.98 5.75
CA GLY A 16 20.41 11.40 4.64
C GLY A 16 19.89 12.59 3.82
N ALA A 17 18.57 12.79 3.74
CA ALA A 17 18.01 13.90 2.97
C ALA A 17 18.40 15.27 3.56
N ARG A 18 18.88 16.21 2.74
CA ARG A 18 19.26 17.56 3.21
C ARG A 18 18.25 18.59 2.74
N VAL A 19 17.77 19.46 3.65
CA VAL A 19 16.81 20.53 3.32
C VAL A 19 17.37 21.49 2.27
N ASP A 20 18.70 21.71 2.26
CA ASP A 20 19.35 22.56 1.26
C ASP A 20 19.25 21.98 -0.16
N GLU A 21 19.38 20.66 -0.30
CA GLU A 21 19.21 19.98 -1.58
C GLU A 21 17.75 20.02 -2.04
N ILE A 22 16.80 19.83 -1.11
CA ILE A 22 15.37 19.94 -1.40
C ILE A 22 15.00 21.37 -1.81
N ALA A 23 15.56 22.38 -1.14
CA ALA A 23 15.33 23.79 -1.49
C ALA A 23 15.82 24.11 -2.90
N ALA A 24 17.04 23.66 -3.23
CA ALA A 24 17.60 23.82 -4.56
C ALA A 24 16.73 23.13 -5.63
N ALA A 25 16.28 21.90 -5.37
CA ALA A 25 15.44 21.13 -6.29
C ALA A 25 14.02 21.71 -6.46
N THR A 26 13.49 22.36 -5.42
CA THR A 26 12.14 22.97 -5.44
C THR A 26 12.14 24.42 -5.94
N ALA A 27 13.28 24.95 -6.40
CA ALA A 27 13.47 26.35 -6.77
C ALA A 27 12.96 27.33 -5.69
N THR A 28 13.09 26.94 -4.42
CA THR A 28 12.67 27.74 -3.26
C THR A 28 13.85 28.00 -2.32
N SER A 29 13.66 28.84 -1.32
CA SER A 29 14.68 29.04 -0.28
C SER A 29 14.47 28.11 0.91
N LYS A 30 15.55 27.74 1.59
CA LYS A 30 15.50 27.03 2.89
C LYS A 30 14.57 27.72 3.88
N ARG A 31 14.56 29.06 3.87
CA ARG A 31 13.68 29.90 4.70
C ARG A 31 12.19 29.63 4.41
N MET A 32 11.81 29.47 3.15
CA MET A 32 10.42 29.16 2.78
C MET A 32 10.01 27.75 3.22
N ILE A 33 10.92 26.77 3.13
CA ILE A 33 10.64 25.42 3.65
C ILE A 33 10.36 25.47 5.15
N TYR A 34 11.23 26.13 5.93
CA TYR A 34 11.00 26.24 7.37
C TYR A 34 9.79 27.12 7.71
N TYR A 35 9.45 28.10 6.88
CA TYR A 35 8.21 28.86 7.05
C TYR A 35 6.97 27.96 6.93
N HIS A 36 6.94 27.05 5.96
CA HIS A 36 5.79 26.17 5.74
C HIS A 36 5.72 24.97 6.70
N PHE A 37 6.87 24.40 7.07
CA PHE A 37 6.92 23.13 7.78
C PHE A 37 7.57 23.20 9.17
N GLY A 38 8.12 24.35 9.54
CA GLY A 38 8.81 24.59 10.83
C GLY A 38 10.18 23.91 10.94
N SER A 39 10.29 22.66 10.52
CA SER A 39 11.52 21.86 10.63
C SER A 39 11.64 20.85 9.49
N LYS A 40 12.80 20.17 9.43
CA LYS A 40 12.99 19.02 8.55
C LYS A 40 12.03 17.88 8.91
N GLU A 41 11.83 17.63 10.20
CA GLU A 41 10.86 16.66 10.71
C GLU A 41 9.45 17.02 10.25
N GLY A 42 9.04 18.28 10.36
CA GLY A 42 7.71 18.72 9.93
C GLY A 42 7.49 18.54 8.43
N LEU A 43 8.52 18.76 7.61
CA LEU A 43 8.46 18.49 6.18
C LEU A 43 8.34 16.97 5.91
N TYR A 44 9.09 16.15 6.65
CA TYR A 44 9.03 14.70 6.54
C TYR A 44 7.67 14.13 6.96
N LEU A 45 7.08 14.64 8.06
CA LEU A 45 5.73 14.27 8.48
C LEU A 45 4.69 14.64 7.42
N ALA A 46 4.82 15.79 6.77
CA ALA A 46 3.95 16.18 5.67
C ALA A 46 4.08 15.24 4.46
N VAL A 47 5.30 14.80 4.14
CA VAL A 47 5.59 13.80 3.10
C VAL A 47 4.94 12.45 3.44
N LEU A 48 5.18 11.92 4.64
CA LEU A 48 4.58 10.66 5.08
C LEU A 48 3.07 10.71 5.03
N ARG A 49 2.48 11.79 5.56
CA ARG A 49 1.04 12.02 5.53
C ARG A 49 0.48 11.98 4.12
N GLN A 50 1.09 12.70 3.17
CA GLN A 50 0.65 12.68 1.78
C GLN A 50 0.76 11.26 1.18
N ALA A 51 1.84 10.54 1.45
CA ALA A 51 2.06 9.19 0.93
C ALA A 51 1.02 8.19 1.45
N TYR A 52 0.80 8.13 2.77
CA TYR A 52 -0.20 7.24 3.38
C TYR A 52 -1.63 7.61 2.96
N ASN A 53 -1.96 8.91 2.91
CA ASN A 53 -3.29 9.34 2.49
C ASN A 53 -3.58 9.02 1.01
N GLY A 54 -2.55 9.02 0.16
CA GLY A 54 -2.72 8.72 -1.26
C GLY A 54 -3.27 7.31 -1.47
N ILE A 55 -2.63 6.29 -0.88
CA ILE A 55 -3.10 4.90 -1.00
C ILE A 55 -4.48 4.71 -0.36
N ARG A 56 -4.73 5.31 0.82
CA ARG A 56 -6.04 5.18 1.47
C ARG A 56 -7.14 5.84 0.66
N SER A 57 -6.88 6.99 0.04
CA SER A 57 -7.88 7.63 -0.82
C SER A 57 -8.17 6.77 -2.04
N ALA A 58 -7.14 6.20 -2.68
CA ALA A 58 -7.32 5.31 -3.82
C ALA A 58 -8.16 4.06 -3.47
N GLU A 59 -7.93 3.46 -2.30
CA GLU A 59 -8.72 2.31 -1.82
C GLU A 59 -10.18 2.69 -1.48
N LEU A 60 -10.38 3.85 -0.85
CA LEU A 60 -11.71 4.34 -0.46
C LEU A 60 -12.57 4.73 -1.67
N ASP A 61 -11.95 5.33 -2.69
CA ASP A 61 -12.62 5.83 -3.90
C ASP A 61 -12.83 4.73 -4.95
N ALA A 62 -12.43 3.48 -4.66
CA ALA A 62 -12.48 2.36 -5.59
C ALA A 62 -13.90 1.80 -5.87
N GLY A 63 -14.93 2.32 -5.19
CA GLY A 63 -16.33 1.90 -5.37
C GLY A 63 -16.58 0.43 -5.00
N LEU A 64 -15.86 -0.10 -4.02
CA LEU A 64 -15.93 -1.54 -3.64
C LEU A 64 -17.31 -1.95 -3.14
N ASP A 65 -18.06 -1.01 -2.57
CA ASP A 65 -19.39 -1.25 -2.01
C ASP A 65 -20.45 -1.51 -3.10
N GLU A 66 -20.17 -1.12 -4.35
CA GLU A 66 -21.06 -1.26 -5.51
C GLU A 66 -20.81 -2.55 -6.31
N LEU A 67 -19.79 -3.32 -5.95
CA LEU A 67 -19.38 -4.53 -6.65
C LEU A 67 -19.77 -5.80 -5.88
N PRO A 68 -20.02 -6.94 -6.57
CA PRO A 68 -20.08 -8.24 -5.92
C PRO A 68 -18.80 -8.51 -5.10
N PRO A 69 -18.87 -9.19 -3.94
CA PRO A 69 -17.74 -9.35 -3.02
C PRO A 69 -16.45 -9.87 -3.68
N LEU A 70 -16.53 -10.90 -4.52
CA LEU A 70 -15.35 -11.41 -5.24
C LEU A 70 -14.73 -10.36 -6.18
N ALA A 71 -15.55 -9.60 -6.91
CA ALA A 71 -15.09 -8.55 -7.82
C ALA A 71 -14.53 -7.33 -7.05
N ALA A 72 -15.11 -7.01 -5.89
CA ALA A 72 -14.60 -5.99 -4.98
C ALA A 72 -13.22 -6.38 -4.43
N LEU A 73 -13.04 -7.65 -4.01
CA LEU A 73 -11.76 -8.14 -3.50
C LEU A 73 -10.69 -8.19 -4.59
N GLU A 74 -11.06 -8.59 -5.81
CA GLU A 74 -10.19 -8.51 -6.99
C GLU A 74 -9.74 -7.08 -7.24
N ARG A 75 -10.68 -6.13 -7.32
CA ARG A 75 -10.37 -4.71 -7.55
C ARG A 75 -9.49 -4.13 -6.44
N LEU A 76 -9.82 -4.39 -5.18
CA LEU A 76 -9.02 -3.92 -4.04
C LEU A 76 -7.59 -4.45 -4.15
N THR A 77 -7.43 -5.75 -4.36
CA THR A 77 -6.10 -6.39 -4.43
C THR A 77 -5.28 -5.87 -5.60
N ALA A 78 -5.89 -5.75 -6.79
CA ALA A 78 -5.26 -5.22 -7.98
C ALA A 78 -4.85 -3.75 -7.80
N LEU A 79 -5.73 -2.92 -7.24
CA LEU A 79 -5.48 -1.50 -6.98
C LEU A 79 -4.35 -1.33 -5.98
N THR A 80 -4.37 -2.04 -4.85
CA THR A 80 -3.29 -1.96 -3.85
C THR A 80 -1.96 -2.36 -4.48
N PHE A 81 -1.92 -3.43 -5.30
CA PHE A 81 -0.71 -3.84 -6.02
C PHE A 81 -0.22 -2.75 -6.99
N ASP A 82 -1.08 -2.30 -7.89
CA ASP A 82 -0.72 -1.30 -8.92
C ASP A 82 -0.29 0.01 -8.27
N TYR A 83 -0.92 0.42 -7.18
CA TYR A 83 -0.53 1.61 -6.42
C TYR A 83 0.90 1.49 -5.89
N HIS A 84 1.25 0.37 -5.23
CA HIS A 84 2.62 0.17 -4.74
C HIS A 84 3.65 0.18 -5.87
N PHE A 85 3.32 -0.45 -7.00
CA PHE A 85 4.20 -0.51 -8.16
C PHE A 85 4.42 0.88 -8.80
N ARG A 86 3.35 1.68 -8.90
CA ARG A 86 3.38 3.05 -9.45
C ARG A 86 3.98 4.08 -8.49
N HIS A 87 3.95 3.80 -7.19
CA HIS A 87 4.42 4.67 -6.11
C HIS A 87 5.54 4.01 -5.29
N PRO A 88 6.70 3.66 -5.88
CA PRO A 88 7.81 3.04 -5.15
C PRO A 88 8.36 3.92 -4.02
N GLU A 89 8.15 5.23 -4.07
CA GLU A 89 8.48 6.17 -3.01
C GLU A 89 7.70 5.89 -1.72
N LEU A 90 6.43 5.49 -1.80
CA LEU A 90 5.65 5.08 -0.63
C LEU A 90 6.29 3.85 0.02
N VAL A 91 6.67 2.85 -0.78
CA VAL A 91 7.28 1.62 -0.29
C VAL A 91 8.58 1.91 0.46
N ARG A 92 9.43 2.79 -0.08
CA ARG A 92 10.68 3.18 0.56
C ARG A 92 10.46 3.96 1.86
N LEU A 93 9.53 4.92 1.87
CA LEU A 93 9.18 5.66 3.09
C LEU A 93 8.66 4.73 4.20
N VAL A 94 7.84 3.74 3.84
CA VAL A 94 7.36 2.72 4.78
C VAL A 94 8.52 1.85 5.29
N MET A 95 9.46 1.45 4.41
CA MET A 95 10.66 0.73 4.84
C MET A 95 11.51 1.54 5.83
N ASP A 96 11.72 2.82 5.55
CA ASP A 96 12.47 3.72 6.44
C ASP A 96 11.77 3.86 7.80
N GLU A 97 10.46 4.02 7.81
CA GLU A 97 9.69 4.05 9.06
C GLU A 97 9.77 2.73 9.81
N ASN A 98 9.73 1.58 9.14
CA ASN A 98 9.90 0.28 9.78
C ASN A 98 11.29 0.13 10.41
N MET A 99 12.35 0.57 9.72
CA MET A 99 13.70 0.61 10.28
C MET A 99 13.80 1.57 11.48
N ALA A 100 12.99 2.63 11.47
CA ALA A 100 12.84 3.59 12.58
C ALA A 100 11.79 3.16 13.63
N GLN A 101 11.26 1.93 13.55
CA GLN A 101 10.26 1.36 14.45
C GLN A 101 8.94 2.16 14.52
N GLY A 102 8.51 2.74 13.40
CA GLY A 102 7.26 3.46 13.26
C GLY A 102 7.19 4.76 14.07
N ARG A 103 8.35 5.36 14.39
CA ARG A 103 8.45 6.54 15.27
C ARG A 103 7.53 7.69 14.85
N ASN A 104 7.35 7.88 13.55
CA ASN A 104 6.58 9.01 13.02
C ASN A 104 5.18 8.60 12.58
N VAL A 105 4.93 7.31 12.34
CA VAL A 105 3.66 6.82 11.78
C VAL A 105 2.46 7.18 12.65
N GLY A 106 2.61 7.13 13.98
CA GLY A 106 1.54 7.50 14.92
C GLY A 106 1.11 8.97 14.84
N ALA A 107 2.02 9.87 14.44
CA ALA A 107 1.73 11.29 14.27
C ALA A 107 1.10 11.63 12.90
N VAL A 108 1.13 10.68 11.95
CA VAL A 108 0.55 10.82 10.61
C VAL A 108 -0.60 9.84 10.37
N ALA A 109 -0.93 9.00 11.35
CA ALA A 109 -2.11 8.14 11.33
C ALA A 109 -3.37 9.02 11.36
N GLU A 110 -3.96 9.25 10.19
CA GLU A 110 -5.18 10.02 10.04
C GLU A 110 -6.44 9.15 10.06
N ALA A 111 -7.59 9.80 10.22
CA ALA A 111 -8.92 9.18 10.22
C ALA A 111 -9.19 8.26 9.01
N LYS A 112 -8.53 8.47 7.87
CA LYS A 112 -8.66 7.57 6.71
C LYS A 112 -8.09 6.19 6.96
N ASN A 113 -7.02 6.06 7.75
CA ASN A 113 -6.48 4.75 8.12
C ASN A 113 -7.45 3.97 9.01
N ASP A 114 -8.21 4.69 9.86
CA ASP A 114 -9.22 4.08 10.73
C ASP A 114 -10.40 3.49 9.94
N LEU A 115 -10.58 3.88 8.68
CA LEU A 115 -11.66 3.38 7.80
C LEU A 115 -11.30 2.11 7.03
N VAL A 116 -10.01 1.79 6.90
CA VAL A 116 -9.55 0.65 6.08
C VAL A 116 -10.07 -0.66 6.65
N LEU A 117 -9.83 -0.93 7.93
CA LEU A 117 -10.24 -2.19 8.56
C LEU A 117 -11.77 -2.33 8.63
N PRO A 118 -12.57 -1.31 8.99
CA PRO A 118 -14.02 -1.37 8.90
C PRO A 118 -14.53 -1.70 7.48
N LYS A 119 -13.96 -1.12 6.43
CA LYS A 119 -14.36 -1.42 5.05
C LYS A 119 -13.96 -2.82 4.61
N THR A 120 -12.76 -3.27 4.95
CA THR A 120 -12.34 -4.67 4.71
C THR A 120 -13.28 -5.63 5.43
N LYS A 121 -13.66 -5.32 6.68
CA LYS A 121 -14.63 -6.11 7.44
C LYS A 121 -16.00 -6.14 6.76
N ALA A 122 -16.52 -4.99 6.33
CA ALA A 122 -17.80 -4.91 5.64
C ALA A 122 -17.81 -5.74 4.33
N LEU A 123 -16.71 -5.72 3.58
CA LEU A 123 -16.52 -6.57 2.40
C LEU A 123 -16.53 -8.06 2.77
N ILE A 124 -15.78 -8.45 3.83
CA ILE A 124 -15.76 -9.83 4.33
C ILE A 124 -17.17 -10.28 4.73
N ASP A 125 -17.85 -9.50 5.57
CA ASP A 125 -19.18 -9.84 6.09
C ASP A 125 -20.19 -10.05 4.96
N ARG A 126 -20.17 -9.18 3.94
CA ARG A 126 -21.00 -9.32 2.73
C ARG A 126 -20.68 -10.60 1.97
N GLY A 127 -19.40 -10.86 1.71
CA GLY A 127 -18.99 -12.07 0.99
C GLY A 127 -19.32 -13.37 1.72
N VAL A 128 -19.25 -13.38 3.05
CA VAL A 128 -19.67 -14.53 3.87
C VAL A 128 -21.20 -14.69 3.81
N ALA A 129 -21.96 -13.61 3.98
CA ALA A 129 -23.42 -13.66 3.92
C ALA A 129 -23.95 -14.13 2.55
N GLU A 130 -23.23 -13.80 1.46
CA GLU A 130 -23.54 -14.25 0.10
C GLU A 130 -22.96 -15.64 -0.24
N GLY A 131 -22.26 -16.30 0.70
CA GLY A 131 -21.62 -17.60 0.49
C GLY A 131 -20.46 -17.60 -0.51
N GLN A 132 -19.91 -16.42 -0.84
CA GLN A 132 -18.77 -16.27 -1.74
C GLN A 132 -17.43 -16.41 -1.01
N PHE A 133 -17.37 -16.00 0.26
CA PHE A 133 -16.20 -16.10 1.11
C PHE A 133 -16.39 -17.15 2.21
N ARG A 134 -15.29 -17.79 2.61
CA ARG A 134 -15.27 -18.69 3.76
C ARG A 134 -15.41 -17.91 5.07
N GLU A 135 -15.92 -18.59 6.10
CA GLU A 135 -15.97 -18.06 7.45
C GLU A 135 -14.57 -17.96 8.08
N GLY A 136 -14.47 -17.21 9.18
CA GLY A 136 -13.23 -17.07 9.97
C GLY A 136 -12.14 -16.22 9.29
N LEU A 137 -12.50 -15.38 8.32
CA LEU A 137 -11.58 -14.36 7.79
C LEU A 137 -11.49 -13.18 8.76
N ASP A 138 -10.26 -12.82 9.14
CA ASP A 138 -9.98 -11.62 9.92
C ASP A 138 -9.62 -10.45 8.96
N PRO A 139 -10.19 -9.24 9.16
CA PRO A 139 -9.92 -8.09 8.29
C PRO A 139 -8.48 -7.59 8.37
N VAL A 140 -7.80 -7.73 9.51
CA VAL A 140 -6.38 -7.35 9.67
C VAL A 140 -5.52 -8.33 8.88
N ASP A 141 -5.77 -9.64 9.03
CA ASP A 141 -5.01 -10.67 8.31
C ASP A 141 -5.15 -10.54 6.80
N LEU A 142 -6.36 -10.27 6.30
CA LEU A 142 -6.60 -10.04 4.88
C LEU A 142 -5.87 -8.79 4.39
N HIS A 143 -5.98 -7.67 5.12
CA HIS A 143 -5.29 -6.44 4.78
C HIS A 143 -3.76 -6.62 4.74
N MET A 144 -3.21 -7.29 5.76
CA MET A 144 -1.80 -7.60 5.86
C MET A 144 -1.34 -8.50 4.72
N THR A 145 -2.13 -9.51 4.35
CA THR A 145 -1.81 -10.44 3.26
C THR A 145 -1.73 -9.72 1.91
N ILE A 146 -2.75 -8.91 1.57
CA ILE A 146 -2.75 -8.10 0.34
C ILE A 146 -1.53 -7.18 0.32
N SER A 147 -1.31 -6.45 1.42
CA SER A 147 -0.20 -5.51 1.54
C SER A 147 1.15 -6.20 1.41
N ALA A 148 1.37 -7.34 2.08
CA ALA A 148 2.63 -8.07 2.02
C ALA A 148 2.97 -8.54 0.60
N LEU A 149 1.99 -9.10 -0.11
CA LEU A 149 2.17 -9.60 -1.47
C LEU A 149 2.45 -8.48 -2.49
N ALA A 150 1.77 -7.33 -2.34
CA ALA A 150 2.01 -6.14 -3.15
C ALA A 150 3.36 -5.48 -2.83
N PHE A 151 3.61 -5.23 -1.55
CA PHE A 151 4.79 -4.53 -1.06
C PHE A 151 6.09 -5.26 -1.43
N TYR A 152 6.14 -6.58 -1.24
CA TYR A 152 7.34 -7.38 -1.47
C TYR A 152 7.87 -7.26 -2.90
N PHE A 153 6.98 -7.23 -3.90
CA PHE A 153 7.37 -7.12 -5.29
C PHE A 153 8.17 -5.84 -5.57
N VAL A 154 7.87 -4.75 -4.84
CA VAL A 154 8.53 -3.45 -4.99
C VAL A 154 9.73 -3.31 -4.05
N SER A 155 9.58 -3.65 -2.77
CA SER A 155 10.63 -3.50 -1.75
C SER A 155 11.87 -4.34 -2.07
N ASN A 156 11.67 -5.50 -2.70
CA ASN A 156 12.73 -6.44 -3.00
C ASN A 156 13.07 -6.49 -4.49
N ARG A 157 12.55 -5.58 -5.33
CA ARG A 157 12.71 -5.65 -6.80
C ARG A 157 14.18 -5.74 -7.24
N TYR A 158 15.06 -4.97 -6.60
CA TYR A 158 16.48 -4.92 -6.95
C TYR A 158 17.23 -6.18 -6.52
N THR A 159 17.01 -6.65 -5.28
CA THR A 159 17.71 -7.83 -4.76
C THR A 159 17.19 -9.10 -5.41
N PHE A 160 15.87 -9.25 -5.52
CA PHE A 160 15.23 -10.41 -6.14
C PHE A 160 15.58 -10.49 -7.63
N GLY A 161 15.52 -9.36 -8.35
CA GLY A 161 15.91 -9.31 -9.77
C GLY A 161 17.38 -9.66 -9.99
N THR A 162 18.27 -9.17 -9.14
CA THR A 162 19.72 -9.47 -9.22
C THR A 162 20.02 -10.94 -8.90
N ILE A 163 19.42 -11.48 -7.84
CA ILE A 163 19.71 -12.85 -7.35
C ILE A 163 19.18 -13.90 -8.32
N PHE A 164 17.97 -13.71 -8.86
CA PHE A 164 17.30 -14.73 -9.67
C PHE A 164 17.30 -14.43 -11.18
N GLY A 165 17.85 -13.29 -11.61
CA GLY A 165 17.89 -12.88 -13.02
C GLY A 165 16.50 -12.68 -13.62
N VAL A 166 15.54 -12.21 -12.83
CA VAL A 166 14.15 -12.00 -13.26
C VAL A 166 13.82 -10.53 -13.34
N ASP A 167 12.98 -10.17 -14.31
CA ASP A 167 12.43 -8.82 -14.40
C ASP A 167 11.37 -8.59 -13.32
N THR A 168 11.57 -7.53 -12.54
CA THR A 168 10.71 -7.08 -11.44
C THR A 168 10.33 -5.60 -11.59
N ALA A 169 10.65 -4.99 -12.73
CA ALA A 169 10.55 -3.55 -12.94
C ALA A 169 9.69 -3.16 -14.14
N SER A 170 9.51 -4.02 -15.15
CA SER A 170 8.63 -3.70 -16.27
C SER A 170 7.14 -3.80 -15.94
N ASP A 171 6.34 -3.06 -16.70
CA ASP A 171 4.87 -3.14 -16.62
C ASP A 171 4.35 -4.55 -16.91
N GLN A 172 5.03 -5.31 -17.79
CA GLN A 172 4.67 -6.70 -18.09
C GLN A 172 4.89 -7.61 -16.88
N ALA A 173 6.05 -7.46 -16.21
CA ALA A 173 6.35 -8.21 -15.00
C ALA A 173 5.37 -7.86 -13.87
N ALA A 174 5.05 -6.58 -13.71
CA ALA A 174 4.08 -6.10 -12.74
C ALA A 174 2.67 -6.65 -13.01
N ALA A 175 2.18 -6.59 -14.25
CA ALA A 175 0.87 -7.14 -14.61
C ALA A 175 0.79 -8.65 -14.32
N ARG A 176 1.80 -9.43 -14.74
CA ARG A 176 1.87 -10.86 -14.44
C ARG A 176 1.86 -11.13 -12.94
N ARG A 177 2.60 -10.35 -12.16
CA ARG A 177 2.65 -10.53 -10.70
C ARG A 177 1.32 -10.13 -10.05
N ARG A 178 0.69 -9.04 -10.47
CA ARG A 178 -0.62 -8.61 -10.00
C ARG A 178 -1.65 -9.72 -10.14
N ASP A 179 -1.73 -10.33 -11.31
CA ASP A 179 -2.70 -11.39 -11.60
C ASP A 179 -2.50 -12.60 -10.66
N GLN A 180 -1.24 -12.97 -10.38
CA GLN A 180 -0.91 -14.01 -9.41
C GLN A 180 -1.32 -13.64 -7.97
N VAL A 181 -1.10 -12.38 -7.57
CA VAL A 181 -1.46 -11.89 -6.24
C VAL A 181 -2.98 -11.88 -6.07
N VAL A 182 -3.71 -11.37 -7.05
CA VAL A 182 -5.17 -11.42 -7.11
C VAL A 182 -5.66 -12.86 -6.99
N GLU A 183 -5.15 -13.77 -7.82
CA GLU A 183 -5.53 -15.18 -7.79
C GLU A 183 -5.29 -15.80 -6.39
N THR A 184 -4.14 -15.51 -5.79
CA THR A 184 -3.75 -16.02 -4.46
C THR A 184 -4.73 -15.55 -3.39
N VAL A 185 -5.03 -14.25 -3.36
CA VAL A 185 -5.94 -13.65 -2.37
C VAL A 185 -7.37 -14.16 -2.56
N LEU A 186 -7.86 -14.22 -3.81
CA LEU A 186 -9.19 -14.76 -4.09
C LEU A 186 -9.33 -16.22 -3.66
N ARG A 187 -8.33 -17.07 -3.96
CA ARG A 187 -8.34 -18.47 -3.52
C ARG A 187 -8.31 -18.61 -2.00
N TYR A 188 -7.56 -17.76 -1.30
CA TYR A 188 -7.52 -17.74 0.16
C TYR A 188 -8.86 -17.37 0.79
N CYS A 189 -9.64 -16.49 0.17
CA CYS A 189 -10.90 -15.99 0.72
C CYS A 189 -12.14 -16.78 0.28
N ARG A 190 -12.11 -17.45 -0.86
CA ARG A 190 -13.28 -18.17 -1.41
C ARG A 190 -13.85 -19.18 -0.43
N ALA A 191 -15.18 -19.30 -0.42
CA ALA A 191 -15.87 -20.36 0.30
C ALA A 191 -15.41 -21.73 -0.19
N ASP A 192 -15.33 -22.69 0.73
CA ASP A 192 -15.07 -24.08 0.36
C ASP A 192 -16.20 -24.59 -0.54
N ALA A 193 -15.85 -25.39 -1.55
CA ALA A 193 -16.86 -26.08 -2.34
C ALA A 193 -17.69 -26.95 -1.38
N ALA A 194 -19.01 -26.74 -1.36
CA ALA A 194 -19.91 -27.56 -0.55
C ALA A 194 -19.62 -29.05 -0.85
N PRO A 195 -19.48 -29.90 0.19
CA PRO A 195 -19.22 -31.31 -0.04
C PRO A 195 -20.33 -31.86 -0.93
N VAL A 196 -19.94 -32.51 -2.04
CA VAL A 196 -20.87 -33.22 -2.91
C VAL A 196 -21.63 -34.21 -2.04
N ARG A 197 -22.90 -33.93 -1.75
CA ARG A 197 -23.76 -34.89 -1.06
C ARG A 197 -23.92 -36.08 -2.01
N THR A 198 -23.14 -37.12 -1.80
CA THR A 198 -23.39 -38.43 -2.41
C THR A 198 -24.76 -38.89 -1.91
N ALA A 199 -25.74 -38.90 -2.79
CA ALA A 199 -27.03 -39.52 -2.51
C ALA A 199 -26.79 -41.01 -2.24
N SER A 200 -27.13 -41.46 -1.04
CA SER A 200 -27.31 -42.89 -0.70
C SER A 200 -28.73 -43.32 -1.06
#